data_AF-A0A812JFY0-F1
#
_entry.id   AF-A0A812JFY0-F1
#
_cell.length_a   1.000
_cell.length_b   1.000
_cell.length_c   1.000
_cell.angle_alpha   90.00
_cell.angle_beta   90.00
_cell.angle_gamma   90.00
#
_symmetry.space_group_name_H-M   'P 1'
#
loop_
_entity.id
_entity.type
_entity.pdbx_description
1 polymer ?
#
loop_
_entity_poly.entity_id
_entity_poly.type
_entity_poly.pdbx_seq_one_letter_code
_entity_poly.pdbx_strand_id
1 'polypeptide(L)'
;MGWHWFLLPLVAAQLEPFALPPSFEGTWQGVPYASVVGPWSENFTFAITRLPQGDYLFQANLPFDASPKFRKYWSWQRSYLRASGDDRGRLLHCPGPRDPTRWRVAMMQAHAVSDREVTFCLRKWPGYVDSEHPFPFETLGCYTAASEEGCGCFNWTLRAEESGQRLQYQVSMAGSPFQQHSKHVWATLERIPYTAPVDLQFPGSGSLFDCDYTHRDEHQTPLATCPFALYYRSPPEASRVAASSFQHCYNLDAKVGLVLEWDLHETASSLHVQISARADAADYVSVGFRPLGGSSSASARSAGTGREERFGMAGADIVLGHTGGVEQYYASAYSGAPDSDDSLQIWDASVEKRGGRLFLRFWRPLVGGWLHSHGVNASILSNLSDMMWAVGRWSQADRAPAYHGFLRGWREVYWTDPELDSRPLLSLRPYKCDRFLDCAVWKTGVYSSQPIKSWLAGAQGGQNAKDAPELPKPEMHITDMSKAEVDFAIEVAKKGVISLFKNERRSFCEVAQFIKKEFDKAFQGAWHVFVGKHFGAWVTYEAHKLVYFHIGQAGFLIYKHG
;
A
#
# COMPACT_ATOMS: atom_id res chain seq x y z
N MET A 1 -63.36 -1.27 -52.07
CA MET A 1 -61.95 -1.51 -52.46
C MET A 1 -61.08 -1.03 -51.30
N GLY A 2 -60.67 -1.96 -50.44
CA GLY A 2 -59.84 -1.67 -49.26
C GLY A 2 -58.38 -1.49 -49.67
N TRP A 3 -57.74 -0.46 -49.13
CA TRP A 3 -56.32 -0.19 -49.34
C TRP A 3 -55.52 -0.91 -48.26
N HIS A 4 -54.77 -1.93 -48.65
CA HIS A 4 -53.79 -2.59 -47.80
C HIS A 4 -52.57 -1.68 -47.63
N TRP A 5 -52.31 -1.25 -46.39
CA TRP A 5 -51.00 -0.73 -46.00
C TRP A 5 -50.13 -1.92 -45.55
N PHE A 6 -49.09 -2.21 -46.32
CA PHE A 6 -48.02 -3.11 -45.90
C PHE A 6 -47.22 -2.44 -44.78
N LEU A 7 -47.30 -2.98 -43.57
CA LEU A 7 -46.33 -2.72 -42.51
C LEU A 7 -45.05 -3.51 -42.84
N LEU A 8 -44.01 -2.82 -43.28
CA LEU A 8 -42.65 -3.35 -43.20
C LEU A 8 -42.20 -3.29 -41.73
N PRO A 9 -41.68 -4.39 -41.14
CA PRO A 9 -41.11 -4.32 -39.81
C PRO A 9 -39.83 -3.47 -39.87
N LEU A 10 -39.77 -2.44 -39.02
CA LEU A 10 -38.52 -1.76 -38.68
C LEU A 10 -37.57 -2.83 -38.10
N VAL A 11 -36.58 -3.23 -38.90
CA VAL A 11 -35.42 -3.96 -38.39
C VAL A 11 -34.74 -2.98 -37.44
N ALA A 12 -34.86 -3.22 -36.13
CA ALA A 12 -34.02 -2.55 -35.14
C ALA A 12 -32.57 -2.77 -35.59
N ALA A 13 -31.88 -1.68 -35.95
CA ALA A 13 -30.47 -1.75 -36.32
C ALA A 13 -29.72 -2.38 -35.14
N GLN A 14 -29.34 -3.66 -35.27
CA GLN A 14 -28.48 -4.32 -34.29
C GLN A 14 -27.15 -3.59 -34.32
N LEU A 15 -26.94 -2.76 -33.30
CA LEU A 15 -25.69 -2.07 -33.05
C LEU A 15 -24.59 -3.14 -32.91
N GLU A 16 -23.61 -3.13 -33.83
CA GLU A 16 -22.43 -4.02 -33.80
C GLU A 16 -21.83 -4.11 -32.38
N PRO A 17 -21.48 -5.31 -31.87
CA PRO A 17 -20.92 -5.43 -30.53
C PRO A 17 -19.60 -4.64 -30.42
N PHE A 18 -19.47 -3.88 -29.33
CA PHE A 18 -18.22 -3.24 -28.95
C PHE A 18 -17.22 -4.33 -28.54
N ALA A 19 -16.04 -4.34 -29.16
CA ALA A 19 -14.96 -5.24 -28.82
C ALA A 19 -13.67 -4.46 -28.62
N LEU A 20 -12.93 -4.79 -27.55
CA LEU A 20 -11.55 -4.35 -27.40
C LEU A 20 -10.67 -5.16 -28.37
N PRO A 21 -9.61 -4.55 -28.93
CA PRO A 21 -8.64 -5.31 -29.71
C PRO A 21 -7.99 -6.42 -28.87
N PRO A 22 -7.70 -7.60 -29.45
CA PRO A 22 -7.11 -8.72 -28.70
C PRO A 22 -5.77 -8.39 -28.03
N SER A 23 -5.05 -7.39 -28.55
CA SER A 23 -3.78 -6.90 -27.98
C SER A 23 -3.92 -6.36 -26.56
N PHE A 24 -5.12 -5.94 -26.13
CA PHE A 24 -5.37 -5.43 -24.78
C PHE A 24 -5.62 -6.55 -23.76
N GLU A 25 -6.13 -7.70 -24.21
CA GLU A 25 -6.45 -8.83 -23.33
C GLU A 25 -5.18 -9.41 -22.70
N GLY A 26 -5.20 -9.66 -21.39
CA GLY A 26 -4.09 -10.25 -20.65
C GLY A 26 -3.78 -9.54 -19.33
N THR A 27 -2.69 -9.96 -18.68
CA THR A 27 -2.21 -9.36 -17.43
C THR A 27 -0.94 -8.58 -17.68
N TRP A 28 -0.89 -7.41 -17.06
CA TRP A 28 0.12 -6.38 -17.24
C TRP A 28 0.65 -5.96 -15.89
N GLN A 29 1.93 -5.60 -15.81
CA GLN A 29 2.55 -5.16 -14.57
C GLN A 29 3.48 -3.97 -14.81
N GLY A 30 3.43 -2.96 -13.96
CA GLY A 30 4.32 -1.82 -14.04
C GLY A 30 4.18 -0.86 -12.87
N VAL A 31 5.12 0.08 -12.79
CA VAL A 31 5.16 1.07 -11.69
C VAL A 31 4.39 2.32 -12.13
N PRO A 32 3.39 2.77 -11.37
CA PRO A 32 2.65 3.97 -11.72
C PRO A 32 3.48 5.21 -11.39
N TYR A 33 3.61 6.09 -12.37
CA TYR A 33 4.00 7.47 -12.21
C TYR A 33 2.76 8.33 -11.93
N ALA A 34 2.82 9.25 -10.98
CA ALA A 34 1.70 10.14 -10.70
C ALA A 34 2.15 11.60 -10.60
N SER A 35 1.31 12.56 -11.04
CA SER A 35 1.57 13.99 -10.79
C SER A 35 1.45 14.33 -9.29
N VAL A 36 0.77 13.46 -8.54
CA VAL A 36 0.60 13.55 -7.09
C VAL A 36 1.70 12.79 -6.36
N VAL A 37 2.20 13.34 -5.27
CA VAL A 37 2.98 12.64 -4.24
C VAL A 37 2.13 11.54 -3.63
N GLY A 38 2.53 10.29 -3.79
CA GLY A 38 1.92 9.19 -3.06
C GLY A 38 2.92 8.08 -2.79
N PRO A 39 2.57 7.12 -1.93
CA PRO A 39 3.44 5.98 -1.58
C PRO A 39 3.48 4.91 -2.69
N TRP A 40 3.14 5.27 -3.92
CA TRP A 40 2.92 4.37 -5.04
C TRP A 40 4.22 3.85 -5.69
N SER A 41 5.34 3.73 -4.96
CA SER A 41 6.61 3.29 -5.57
C SER A 41 6.66 1.79 -5.87
N GLU A 42 5.76 0.99 -5.28
CA GLU A 42 5.62 -0.45 -5.58
C GLU A 42 4.91 -0.74 -6.93
N ASN A 43 5.00 -1.99 -7.41
CA ASN A 43 4.53 -2.40 -8.74
C ASN A 43 3.02 -2.74 -8.70
N PHE A 44 2.20 -2.26 -9.64
CA PHE A 44 0.81 -2.68 -9.75
C PHE A 44 0.59 -3.61 -10.94
N THR A 45 -0.42 -4.44 -10.80
CA THR A 45 -0.92 -5.42 -11.74
C THR A 45 -2.26 -4.94 -12.27
N PHE A 46 -2.41 -4.97 -13.58
CA PHE A 46 -3.62 -4.62 -14.29
C PHE A 46 -3.98 -5.78 -15.23
N ALA A 47 -5.21 -6.26 -15.17
CA ALA A 47 -5.68 -7.34 -16.02
C ALA A 47 -6.91 -6.90 -16.80
N ILE A 48 -6.96 -7.28 -18.08
CA ILE A 48 -8.15 -7.19 -18.93
C ILE A 48 -8.50 -8.60 -19.37
N THR A 49 -9.66 -9.07 -18.94
CA THR A 49 -10.15 -10.43 -19.24
C THR A 49 -11.46 -10.33 -20.01
N ARG A 50 -11.54 -11.00 -21.17
CA ARG A 50 -12.80 -11.18 -21.88
C ARG A 50 -13.59 -12.33 -21.25
N LEU A 51 -14.84 -12.07 -20.88
CA LEU A 51 -15.75 -13.04 -20.29
C LEU A 51 -16.39 -13.92 -21.39
N PRO A 52 -16.88 -15.14 -21.06
CA PRO A 52 -17.49 -16.04 -22.05
C PRO A 52 -18.66 -15.42 -22.83
N GLN A 53 -19.41 -14.50 -22.20
CA GLN A 53 -20.52 -13.78 -22.82
C GLN A 53 -20.10 -12.60 -23.72
N GLY A 54 -18.79 -12.35 -23.86
CA GLY A 54 -18.23 -11.32 -24.75
C GLY A 54 -17.91 -9.98 -24.09
N ASP A 55 -18.41 -9.72 -22.89
CA ASP A 55 -18.08 -8.53 -22.07
C ASP A 55 -16.64 -8.59 -21.51
N TYR A 56 -16.15 -7.48 -20.94
CA TYR A 56 -14.79 -7.41 -20.41
C TYR A 56 -14.76 -7.03 -18.93
N LEU A 57 -13.85 -7.68 -18.19
CA LEU A 57 -13.52 -7.38 -16.80
C LEU A 57 -12.11 -6.78 -16.72
N PHE A 58 -12.01 -5.62 -16.09
CA PHE A 58 -10.78 -4.91 -15.83
C PHE A 58 -10.50 -5.02 -14.34
N GLN A 59 -9.27 -5.40 -13.96
CA GLN A 59 -8.88 -5.53 -12.56
C GLN A 59 -7.57 -4.80 -12.32
N ALA A 60 -7.50 -3.95 -11.30
CA ALA A 60 -6.27 -3.30 -10.87
C ALA A 60 -6.06 -3.46 -9.36
N ASN A 61 -4.83 -3.68 -8.93
CA ASN A 61 -4.41 -3.67 -7.52
C ASN A 61 -3.55 -2.43 -7.23
N LEU A 62 -4.13 -1.24 -7.29
CA LEU A 62 -3.40 -0.03 -6.90
C LEU A 62 -3.24 0.00 -5.36
N PRO A 63 -2.01 -0.09 -4.81
CA PRO A 63 -1.79 -0.08 -3.36
C PRO A 63 -2.01 1.32 -2.79
N PHE A 64 -3.20 1.58 -2.23
CA PHE A 64 -3.52 2.86 -1.61
C PHE A 64 -3.06 2.86 -0.14
N ASP A 65 -2.15 3.77 0.24
CA ASP A 65 -1.96 4.11 1.67
C ASP A 65 -3.12 4.99 2.10
N ALA A 66 -4.20 4.31 2.46
CA ALA A 66 -5.37 4.96 3.00
C ALA A 66 -5.05 5.43 4.42
N SER A 67 -5.37 6.70 4.71
CA SER A 67 -5.40 7.28 6.07
C SER A 67 -5.89 6.28 7.13
N PRO A 68 -5.47 6.36 8.41
CA PRO A 68 -5.82 5.41 9.49
C PRO A 68 -7.31 5.03 9.59
N LYS A 69 -8.23 5.91 9.15
CA LYS A 69 -9.67 5.61 9.04
C LYS A 69 -10.01 4.48 8.05
N PHE A 70 -9.16 4.24 7.07
CA PHE A 70 -9.36 3.35 5.92
C PHE A 70 -8.32 2.21 5.86
N ARG A 71 -7.49 2.06 6.92
CA ARG A 71 -6.47 1.01 7.14
C ARG A 71 -6.92 -0.42 6.79
N LYS A 72 -8.23 -0.70 6.85
CA LYS A 72 -8.82 -2.02 6.62
C LYS A 72 -9.09 -2.32 5.14
N TYR A 73 -8.92 -1.36 4.23
CA TYR A 73 -9.41 -1.47 2.86
C TYR A 73 -8.26 -1.36 1.85
N TRP A 74 -7.76 -2.51 1.38
CA TRP A 74 -7.13 -2.56 0.06
C TRP A 74 -8.25 -2.48 -0.96
N SER A 75 -8.33 -1.41 -1.74
CA SER A 75 -9.35 -1.30 -2.78
C SER A 75 -8.86 -2.01 -4.04
N TRP A 76 -9.17 -3.29 -4.17
CA TRP A 76 -9.21 -3.89 -5.50
C TRP A 76 -10.18 -3.07 -6.34
N GLN A 77 -9.70 -2.54 -7.46
CA GLN A 77 -10.55 -1.84 -8.40
C GLN A 77 -10.99 -2.84 -9.45
N ARG A 78 -12.31 -2.92 -9.66
CA ARG A 78 -12.89 -3.69 -10.75
C ARG A 78 -13.61 -2.73 -11.68
N SER A 79 -13.47 -2.91 -12.98
CA SER A 79 -14.29 -2.20 -13.94
C SER A 79 -14.91 -3.17 -14.92
N TYR A 80 -16.19 -2.99 -15.22
CA TYR A 80 -16.96 -3.89 -16.06
C TYR A 80 -17.33 -3.14 -17.34
N LEU A 81 -16.85 -3.63 -18.49
CA LEU A 81 -17.11 -3.01 -19.79
C LEU A 81 -18.08 -3.89 -20.57
N ARG A 82 -19.25 -3.33 -20.91
CA ARG A 82 -20.26 -4.07 -21.65
C ARG A 82 -20.01 -4.00 -23.17
N ALA A 83 -19.99 -5.16 -23.81
CA ALA A 83 -19.75 -5.32 -25.24
C ALA A 83 -21.03 -5.16 -26.08
N SER A 84 -22.23 -5.37 -25.52
CA SER A 84 -23.48 -5.36 -26.31
C SER A 84 -24.69 -4.82 -25.53
N GLY A 85 -25.82 -4.62 -26.22
CA GLY A 85 -27.07 -4.09 -25.64
C GLY A 85 -27.06 -2.59 -25.38
N ASP A 86 -28.03 -2.11 -24.59
CA ASP A 86 -28.25 -0.67 -24.35
C ASP A 86 -27.11 0.02 -23.60
N ASP A 87 -26.33 -0.76 -22.84
CA ASP A 87 -25.16 -0.28 -22.08
C ASP A 87 -23.83 -0.49 -22.83
N ARG A 88 -23.86 -0.76 -24.15
CA ARG A 88 -22.66 -0.99 -24.97
C ARG A 88 -21.63 0.15 -24.83
N GLY A 89 -20.37 -0.24 -24.63
CA GLY A 89 -19.24 0.68 -24.49
C GLY A 89 -19.21 1.46 -23.17
N ARG A 90 -20.12 1.15 -22.24
CA ARG A 90 -20.11 1.70 -20.88
C ARG A 90 -19.18 0.86 -20.01
N LEU A 91 -18.30 1.56 -19.32
CA LEU A 91 -17.38 1.03 -18.33
C LEU A 91 -17.90 1.42 -16.94
N LEU A 92 -18.33 0.43 -16.17
CA LEU A 92 -18.80 0.59 -14.79
C LEU A 92 -17.61 0.35 -13.87
N HIS A 93 -17.03 1.42 -13.34
CA HIS A 93 -15.87 1.38 -12.46
C HIS A 93 -16.30 1.30 -11.00
N CYS A 94 -15.80 0.27 -10.32
CA CYS A 94 -15.92 0.03 -8.90
C CYS A 94 -14.57 0.41 -8.24
N PRO A 95 -14.42 1.61 -7.66
CA PRO A 95 -13.17 2.13 -7.10
C PRO A 95 -12.72 1.41 -5.80
N GLY A 96 -13.46 0.38 -5.39
CA GLY A 96 -13.26 -0.43 -4.20
C GLY A 96 -13.81 0.20 -2.92
N PRO A 97 -14.00 -0.58 -1.85
CA PRO A 97 -14.76 -0.15 -0.67
C PRO A 97 -13.92 0.81 0.18
N ARG A 98 -14.08 2.11 -0.05
CA ARG A 98 -13.70 3.15 0.92
C ARG A 98 -14.70 3.22 2.08
N ASP A 99 -15.91 2.73 1.86
CA ASP A 99 -17.03 2.71 2.79
C ASP A 99 -17.98 1.58 2.34
N PRO A 100 -18.08 0.43 3.03
CA PRO A 100 -18.91 -0.70 2.61
C PRO A 100 -20.41 -0.39 2.65
N THR A 101 -20.81 0.75 3.24
CA THR A 101 -22.21 1.18 3.33
C THR A 101 -22.62 2.13 2.21
N ARG A 102 -21.67 2.57 1.37
CA ARG A 102 -21.93 3.49 0.26
C ARG A 102 -21.60 2.83 -1.07
N TRP A 103 -22.64 2.59 -1.86
CA TRP A 103 -22.55 2.21 -3.27
C TRP A 103 -21.82 3.32 -4.03
N ARG A 104 -20.60 3.05 -4.51
CA ARG A 104 -19.82 4.01 -5.31
C ARG A 104 -19.49 3.32 -6.63
N VAL A 105 -20.20 3.72 -7.68
CA VAL A 105 -19.94 3.28 -9.04
C VAL A 105 -19.78 4.52 -9.88
N ALA A 106 -18.65 4.63 -10.56
CA ALA A 106 -18.41 5.65 -11.55
C ALA A 106 -18.64 5.05 -12.94
N MET A 107 -19.42 5.74 -13.76
CA MET A 107 -19.68 5.30 -15.12
C MET A 107 -18.84 6.12 -16.10
N MET A 108 -18.13 5.41 -16.97
CA MET A 108 -17.36 6.00 -18.06
C MET A 108 -17.89 5.46 -19.39
N GLN A 109 -17.77 6.26 -20.45
CA GLN A 109 -18.15 5.88 -21.80
C GLN A 109 -16.90 5.78 -22.67
N ALA A 110 -16.75 4.70 -23.42
CA ALA A 110 -15.73 4.62 -24.48
C ALA A 110 -16.00 5.72 -25.52
N HIS A 111 -15.03 6.61 -25.71
CA HIS A 111 -15.13 7.77 -26.61
C HIS A 111 -14.29 7.59 -27.87
N ALA A 112 -13.07 7.07 -27.75
CA ALA A 112 -12.20 6.74 -28.88
C ALA A 112 -11.77 5.28 -28.78
N VAL A 113 -11.89 4.53 -29.88
CA VAL A 113 -11.43 3.15 -30.01
C VAL A 113 -10.71 3.01 -31.34
N SER A 114 -9.48 2.50 -31.28
CA SER A 114 -8.70 2.05 -32.42
C SER A 114 -8.03 0.73 -32.08
N ASP A 115 -7.33 0.12 -33.03
CA ASP A 115 -6.59 -1.14 -32.81
C ASP A 115 -5.54 -1.05 -31.68
N ARG A 116 -5.14 0.17 -31.31
CA ARG A 116 -4.04 0.42 -30.37
C ARG A 116 -4.36 1.38 -29.25
N GLU A 117 -5.54 1.99 -29.24
CA GLU A 117 -5.92 2.95 -28.22
C GLU A 117 -7.40 2.83 -27.89
N VAL A 118 -7.72 2.81 -26.58
CA VAL A 118 -9.07 3.01 -26.09
C VAL A 118 -9.06 4.11 -25.02
N THR A 119 -9.98 5.07 -25.15
CA THR A 119 -10.16 6.16 -24.19
C THR A 119 -11.57 6.13 -23.61
N PHE A 120 -11.67 6.00 -22.29
CA PHE A 120 -12.91 6.08 -21.52
C PHE A 120 -13.04 7.45 -20.86
N CYS A 121 -14.20 8.07 -20.98
CA CYS A 121 -14.44 9.40 -20.44
C CYS A 121 -15.58 9.36 -19.42
N LEU A 122 -15.39 10.07 -18.30
CA LEU A 122 -16.37 10.09 -17.22
C LEU A 122 -17.68 10.71 -17.70
N ARG A 123 -18.82 10.11 -17.33
CA ARG A 123 -20.13 10.60 -17.73
C ARG A 123 -21.08 10.60 -16.54
N LYS A 124 -21.77 11.72 -16.33
CA LYS A 124 -22.80 11.84 -15.29
C LYS A 124 -24.05 11.09 -15.75
N TRP A 125 -24.67 10.31 -14.87
CA TRP A 125 -25.90 9.57 -15.19
C TRP A 125 -26.86 9.56 -14.00
N PRO A 126 -28.17 9.76 -14.20
CA PRO A 126 -29.16 9.68 -13.13
C PRO A 126 -29.15 8.29 -12.47
N GLY A 127 -28.90 8.21 -11.16
CA GLY A 127 -28.96 6.98 -10.37
C GLY A 127 -27.61 6.35 -9.97
N TYR A 128 -26.47 6.87 -10.46
CA TYR A 128 -25.14 6.45 -10.02
C TYR A 128 -24.56 7.45 -9.02
N VAL A 129 -23.95 6.94 -7.94
CA VAL A 129 -23.93 7.63 -6.64
C VAL A 129 -22.61 8.35 -6.30
N ASP A 130 -21.49 8.03 -6.98
CA ASP A 130 -20.23 8.75 -6.79
C ASP A 130 -19.50 8.96 -8.11
N SER A 131 -19.82 10.07 -8.77
CA SER A 131 -19.09 10.61 -9.91
C SER A 131 -17.95 11.56 -9.48
N GLU A 132 -17.91 11.94 -8.20
CA GLU A 132 -16.93 12.87 -7.63
C GLU A 132 -15.59 12.19 -7.31
N HIS A 133 -15.60 10.86 -7.11
CA HIS A 133 -14.41 10.04 -6.84
C HIS A 133 -14.34 8.79 -7.73
N PRO A 134 -14.26 8.95 -9.07
CA PRO A 134 -14.19 7.84 -10.02
C PRO A 134 -12.87 7.07 -9.96
N PHE A 135 -11.87 7.61 -9.27
CA PHE A 135 -10.60 6.99 -8.94
C PHE A 135 -10.31 7.33 -7.45
N PRO A 136 -9.19 6.92 -6.81
CA PRO A 136 -8.93 7.28 -5.43
C PRO A 136 -8.70 8.80 -5.22
N PHE A 137 -8.86 9.60 -6.27
CA PHE A 137 -8.74 11.04 -6.28
C PHE A 137 -10.10 11.69 -6.58
N GLU A 138 -10.34 12.82 -5.93
CA GLU A 138 -11.50 13.67 -6.17
C GLU A 138 -11.36 14.41 -7.52
N THR A 139 -12.41 14.39 -8.34
CA THR A 139 -12.53 15.18 -9.57
C THR A 139 -12.92 16.61 -9.21
N LEU A 140 -11.96 17.37 -8.69
CA LEU A 140 -12.14 18.76 -8.28
C LEU A 140 -12.81 19.58 -9.39
N GLY A 141 -13.97 20.20 -9.10
CA GLY A 141 -14.60 21.19 -9.98
C GLY A 141 -15.25 20.66 -11.27
N CYS A 142 -15.26 19.34 -11.50
CA CYS A 142 -15.77 18.74 -12.75
C CYS A 142 -17.30 18.79 -12.96
N TYR A 143 -18.07 19.19 -11.96
CA TYR A 143 -19.54 19.20 -12.01
C TYR A 143 -20.14 20.57 -11.66
N THR A 144 -19.52 21.65 -12.12
CA THR A 144 -20.13 22.98 -12.04
C THR A 144 -21.09 23.19 -13.22
N ALA A 145 -22.04 24.12 -13.10
CA ALA A 145 -23.13 24.32 -14.06
C ALA A 145 -22.71 24.95 -15.42
N ALA A 146 -21.45 24.77 -15.82
CA ALA A 146 -20.88 25.22 -17.09
C ALA A 146 -19.76 24.30 -17.63
N SER A 147 -19.43 23.18 -16.99
CA SER A 147 -18.38 22.27 -17.47
C SER A 147 -18.95 21.22 -18.42
N GLU A 148 -18.45 21.20 -19.65
CA GLU A 148 -18.81 20.22 -20.68
C GLU A 148 -18.69 18.78 -20.14
N GLU A 149 -19.74 17.99 -20.36
CA GLU A 149 -19.70 16.54 -20.19
C GLU A 149 -18.62 15.95 -21.11
N GLY A 150 -17.60 15.28 -20.57
CA GLY A 150 -16.66 14.53 -21.41
C GLY A 150 -15.22 14.43 -20.92
N CYS A 151 -14.35 14.00 -21.83
CA CYS A 151 -12.94 13.61 -21.62
C CYS A 151 -12.04 14.72 -21.06
N GLY A 152 -12.52 15.97 -21.06
CA GLY A 152 -11.79 17.14 -20.55
C GLY A 152 -11.68 17.18 -19.03
N CYS A 153 -12.70 16.69 -18.31
CA CYS A 153 -12.64 16.49 -16.85
C CYS A 153 -11.77 15.29 -16.48
N PHE A 154 -12.11 14.15 -17.10
CA PHE A 154 -11.56 12.86 -16.74
C PHE A 154 -11.48 12.01 -18.01
N ASN A 155 -10.31 11.43 -18.23
CA ASN A 155 -10.13 10.37 -19.21
C ASN A 155 -9.24 9.26 -18.65
N TRP A 156 -9.58 8.04 -19.01
CA TRP A 156 -8.75 6.87 -18.83
C TRP A 156 -8.41 6.30 -20.21
N THR A 157 -7.17 6.50 -20.63
CA THR A 157 -6.62 6.06 -21.91
C THR A 157 -5.72 4.86 -21.70
N LEU A 158 -5.92 3.82 -22.50
CA LEU A 158 -5.04 2.67 -22.61
C LEU A 158 -4.47 2.62 -24.03
N ARG A 159 -3.15 2.46 -24.18
CA ARG A 159 -2.50 2.32 -25.49
C ARG A 159 -1.64 1.06 -25.56
N ALA A 160 -1.94 0.16 -26.48
CA ALA A 160 -1.12 -1.02 -26.73
C ALA A 160 -0.01 -0.69 -27.75
N GLU A 161 1.23 -1.07 -27.44
CA GLU A 161 2.33 -0.99 -28.42
C GLU A 161 2.17 -2.02 -29.54
N GLU A 162 2.81 -1.79 -30.69
CA GLU A 162 2.71 -2.68 -31.87
C GLU A 162 3.13 -4.13 -31.56
N SER A 163 4.09 -4.30 -30.64
CA SER A 163 4.59 -5.60 -30.21
C SER A 163 3.59 -6.41 -29.39
N GLY A 164 2.54 -5.77 -28.86
CA GLY A 164 1.59 -6.34 -27.91
C GLY A 164 2.20 -6.68 -26.54
N GLN A 165 3.47 -6.33 -26.29
CA GLN A 165 4.19 -6.63 -25.04
C GLN A 165 4.09 -5.52 -24.00
N ARG A 166 3.71 -4.31 -24.41
CA ARG A 166 3.57 -3.15 -23.55
C ARG A 166 2.22 -2.48 -23.69
N LEU A 167 1.72 -2.00 -22.56
CA LEU A 167 0.49 -1.25 -22.44
C LEU A 167 0.78 0.05 -21.68
N GLN A 168 0.55 1.19 -22.34
CA GLN A 168 0.52 2.48 -21.67
C GLN A 168 -0.82 2.64 -20.98
N TYR A 169 -0.79 2.90 -19.68
CA TYR A 169 -1.93 3.16 -18.83
C TYR A 169 -1.91 4.63 -18.44
N GLN A 170 -2.95 5.38 -18.77
CA GLN A 170 -3.03 6.81 -18.45
C GLN A 170 -4.41 7.16 -17.89
N VAL A 171 -4.46 7.67 -16.66
CA VAL A 171 -5.63 8.30 -16.08
C VAL A 171 -5.30 9.78 -15.93
N SER A 172 -6.04 10.63 -16.63
CA SER A 172 -5.94 12.07 -16.50
C SER A 172 -7.18 12.62 -15.82
N MET A 173 -6.99 13.33 -14.71
CA MET A 173 -8.05 14.05 -14.00
C MET A 173 -7.64 15.52 -13.99
N ALA A 174 -8.25 16.31 -14.85
CA ALA A 174 -7.96 17.72 -15.02
C ALA A 174 -9.27 18.49 -15.08
N GLY A 175 -9.39 19.56 -14.32
CA GLY A 175 -10.36 20.59 -14.67
C GLY A 175 -9.79 21.48 -15.77
N SER A 176 -9.64 20.98 -17.00
CA SER A 176 -9.00 21.74 -18.10
C SER A 176 -7.49 22.07 -17.86
N PRO A 177 -6.71 22.35 -18.93
CA PRO A 177 -5.29 22.71 -18.83
C PRO A 177 -4.99 24.03 -18.10
N PHE A 178 -6.01 24.75 -17.60
CA PHE A 178 -5.86 26.02 -16.88
C PHE A 178 -6.20 25.94 -15.37
N GLN A 179 -6.58 24.78 -14.82
CA GLN A 179 -6.81 24.63 -13.37
C GLN A 179 -5.61 24.01 -12.65
N GLN A 180 -5.37 24.47 -11.42
CA GLN A 180 -4.33 23.95 -10.54
C GLN A 180 -4.72 22.60 -9.94
N HIS A 181 -3.81 21.96 -9.19
CA HIS A 181 -4.00 20.69 -8.50
C HIS A 181 -4.44 19.49 -9.40
N SER A 182 -4.21 19.51 -10.72
CA SER A 182 -4.59 18.41 -11.63
C SER A 182 -3.88 17.09 -11.25
N LYS A 183 -4.63 15.99 -11.30
CA LYS A 183 -4.18 14.69 -10.77
C LYS A 183 -4.10 13.70 -11.91
N HIS A 184 -2.94 13.12 -12.11
CA HIS A 184 -2.71 12.23 -13.23
C HIS A 184 -1.94 11.01 -12.75
N VAL A 185 -2.26 9.86 -13.35
CA VAL A 185 -1.55 8.59 -13.17
C VAL A 185 -1.17 8.08 -14.55
N TRP A 186 0.09 7.71 -14.72
CA TRP A 186 0.64 7.12 -15.93
C TRP A 186 1.42 5.87 -15.56
N ALA A 187 1.40 4.84 -16.38
CA ALA A 187 2.26 3.69 -16.20
C ALA A 187 2.58 3.06 -17.54
N THR A 188 3.83 2.66 -17.73
CA THR A 188 4.18 1.71 -18.78
C THR A 188 4.15 0.33 -18.16
N LEU A 189 3.22 -0.50 -18.62
CA LEU A 189 3.01 -1.85 -18.12
C LEU A 189 3.58 -2.86 -19.12
N GLU A 190 4.26 -3.87 -18.60
CA GLU A 190 4.77 -4.99 -19.38
C GLU A 190 3.87 -6.20 -19.19
N ARG A 191 3.63 -6.94 -20.27
CA ARG A 191 2.83 -8.16 -20.24
C ARG A 191 3.53 -9.23 -19.40
N ILE A 192 2.78 -9.87 -18.51
CA ILE A 192 3.27 -11.02 -17.75
C ILE A 192 2.59 -12.32 -18.21
N PRO A 193 3.27 -13.48 -18.16
CA PRO A 193 2.74 -14.77 -18.58
C PRO A 193 1.80 -15.34 -17.52
N TYR A 194 0.75 -14.58 -17.20
CA TYR A 194 -0.26 -14.94 -16.24
C TYR A 194 -1.62 -14.49 -16.77
N THR A 195 -2.61 -15.36 -16.63
CA THR A 195 -4.01 -15.05 -16.95
C THR A 195 -4.81 -15.22 -15.67
N ALA A 196 -5.47 -14.16 -15.20
CA ALA A 196 -6.32 -14.27 -14.02
C ALA A 196 -7.46 -15.25 -14.33
N PRO A 197 -7.64 -16.33 -13.54
CA PRO A 197 -8.84 -17.15 -13.65
C PRO A 197 -10.03 -16.31 -13.20
N VAL A 198 -11.05 -16.23 -14.04
CA VAL A 198 -12.26 -15.46 -13.77
C VAL A 198 -13.44 -16.36 -14.11
N ASP A 199 -14.09 -16.89 -13.08
CA ASP A 199 -15.43 -17.47 -13.16
C ASP A 199 -16.42 -16.47 -12.53
N LEU A 200 -16.66 -15.37 -13.25
CA LEU A 200 -17.52 -14.28 -12.80
C LEU A 200 -18.47 -13.90 -13.93
N GLN A 201 -19.75 -13.79 -13.60
CA GLN A 201 -20.78 -13.26 -14.50
C GLN A 201 -20.88 -11.73 -14.34
N PHE A 202 -21.42 -11.04 -15.34
CA PHE A 202 -21.58 -9.58 -15.28
C PHE A 202 -22.66 -9.24 -14.22
N PRO A 203 -22.39 -8.41 -13.22
CA PRO A 203 -23.28 -8.28 -12.06
C PRO A 203 -24.41 -7.27 -12.31
N GLY A 204 -25.46 -7.69 -13.04
CA GLY A 204 -26.66 -6.87 -13.27
C GLY A 204 -26.53 -5.79 -14.35
N SER A 205 -27.49 -4.87 -14.45
CA SER A 205 -27.58 -3.86 -15.52
C SER A 205 -28.32 -2.59 -15.08
N GLY A 206 -27.94 -1.43 -15.64
CA GLY A 206 -28.60 -0.16 -15.29
C GLY A 206 -28.65 0.09 -13.78
N SER A 207 -29.83 0.34 -13.22
CA SER A 207 -30.04 0.53 -11.77
C SER A 207 -29.93 -0.75 -10.93
N LEU A 208 -29.84 -1.92 -11.57
CA LEU A 208 -29.68 -3.23 -10.91
C LEU A 208 -28.21 -3.69 -10.93
N PHE A 209 -27.29 -2.89 -11.47
CA PHE A 209 -25.87 -3.21 -11.44
C PHE A 209 -25.33 -3.12 -10.01
N ASP A 210 -24.55 -4.12 -9.61
CA ASP A 210 -23.88 -4.13 -8.32
C ASP A 210 -22.40 -4.48 -8.45
N CYS A 211 -21.55 -3.86 -7.64
CA CYS A 211 -20.13 -4.19 -7.63
C CYS A 211 -19.91 -5.55 -6.98
N ASP A 212 -19.66 -6.56 -7.80
CA ASP A 212 -19.25 -7.88 -7.31
C ASP A 212 -17.79 -7.81 -6.82
N TYR A 213 -17.58 -8.06 -5.52
CA TYR A 213 -16.26 -8.23 -4.89
C TYR A 213 -15.99 -9.67 -4.42
N THR A 214 -16.88 -10.62 -4.72
CA THR A 214 -16.75 -12.04 -4.34
C THR A 214 -15.42 -12.64 -4.82
N HIS A 215 -14.89 -13.59 -4.06
CA HIS A 215 -13.61 -14.30 -4.31
C HIS A 215 -12.33 -13.45 -4.32
N ARG A 216 -12.41 -12.17 -3.96
CA ARG A 216 -11.25 -11.34 -3.57
C ARG A 216 -11.49 -10.88 -2.14
N ASP A 217 -10.57 -11.18 -1.25
CA ASP A 217 -10.78 -11.10 0.20
C ASP A 217 -11.47 -9.80 0.64
N GLU A 218 -12.74 -9.91 1.04
CA GLU A 218 -13.41 -8.86 1.80
C GLU A 218 -12.72 -8.64 3.16
N HIS A 219 -11.80 -9.51 3.58
CA HIS A 219 -11.12 -9.47 4.87
C HIS A 219 -9.60 -9.64 4.74
N GLN A 220 -8.88 -8.58 5.09
CA GLN A 220 -7.54 -8.64 5.71
C GLN A 220 -6.63 -9.80 5.26
N THR A 221 -6.06 -9.74 4.06
CA THR A 221 -4.89 -10.58 3.77
C THR A 221 -3.62 -9.86 4.22
N PRO A 222 -2.82 -10.43 5.15
CA PRO A 222 -1.42 -10.04 5.30
C PRO A 222 -0.73 -10.29 3.96
N LEU A 223 0.12 -9.35 3.52
CA LEU A 223 0.78 -9.29 2.20
C LEU A 223 1.39 -10.61 1.66
N ALA A 224 1.61 -11.63 2.50
CA ALA A 224 2.23 -12.91 2.14
C ALA A 224 1.31 -13.92 1.42
N THR A 225 -0.02 -13.73 1.41
CA THR A 225 -0.96 -14.68 0.78
C THR A 225 -1.56 -14.18 -0.53
N CYS A 226 -1.12 -13.03 -1.05
CA CYS A 226 -1.49 -12.59 -2.39
C CYS A 226 -0.87 -13.54 -3.44
N PRO A 227 -1.67 -14.26 -4.25
CA PRO A 227 -1.15 -15.15 -5.31
C PRO A 227 -0.40 -14.38 -6.41
N PHE A 228 -0.47 -13.04 -6.40
CA PHE A 228 0.21 -12.13 -7.33
C PHE A 228 1.45 -11.45 -6.73
N ALA A 229 1.65 -11.51 -5.41
CA ALA A 229 2.87 -11.01 -4.76
C ALA A 229 4.09 -11.93 -5.00
N LEU A 230 3.87 -13.08 -5.64
CA LEU A 230 4.82 -14.18 -5.79
C LEU A 230 6.04 -13.88 -6.70
N TYR A 231 6.11 -12.70 -7.32
CA TYR A 231 7.26 -12.29 -8.14
C TYR A 231 8.01 -11.07 -7.62
N TYR A 232 7.87 -10.71 -6.34
CA TYR A 232 8.85 -9.81 -5.73
C TYR A 232 10.14 -10.60 -5.44
N ARG A 233 11.07 -10.61 -6.40
CA ARG A 233 12.47 -10.87 -6.07
C ARG A 233 12.96 -9.68 -5.26
N SER A 234 13.13 -9.87 -3.96
CA SER A 234 13.92 -8.95 -3.15
C SER A 234 15.23 -8.65 -3.87
N PRO A 235 15.65 -7.37 -3.99
CA PRO A 235 16.97 -7.05 -4.48
C PRO A 235 18.01 -7.86 -3.69
N PRO A 236 19.10 -8.33 -4.33
CA PRO A 236 20.20 -8.95 -3.61
C PRO A 236 20.73 -7.92 -2.62
N GLU A 237 20.81 -8.32 -1.35
CA GLU A 237 21.33 -7.53 -0.23
C GLU A 237 20.56 -6.24 0.08
N ALA A 238 19.55 -6.35 0.96
CA ALA A 238 19.20 -5.22 1.82
C ALA A 238 20.46 -4.86 2.62
N SER A 239 21.15 -3.79 2.22
CA SER A 239 22.36 -3.30 2.89
C SER A 239 22.04 -3.13 4.37
N ARG A 240 22.76 -3.87 5.21
CA ARG A 240 22.66 -3.78 6.67
C ARG A 240 22.95 -2.34 7.07
N VAL A 241 21.95 -1.59 7.52
CA VAL A 241 22.18 -0.30 8.17
C VAL A 241 22.77 -0.64 9.54
N ALA A 242 23.95 -0.11 9.87
CA ALA A 242 24.51 -0.28 11.20
C ALA A 242 23.53 0.30 12.24
N ALA A 243 23.45 -0.29 13.45
CA ALA A 243 22.61 0.20 14.54
C ALA A 243 22.77 1.72 14.69
N SER A 244 21.69 2.48 14.44
CA SER A 244 21.74 3.93 14.60
C SER A 244 21.49 4.32 16.05
N SER A 245 22.00 5.49 16.43
CA SER A 245 21.90 6.01 17.80
C SER A 245 20.53 6.61 18.13
N PHE A 246 19.66 6.78 17.13
CA PHE A 246 18.34 7.39 17.23
C PHE A 246 17.35 6.50 18.00
N GLN A 247 16.27 7.06 18.51
CA GLN A 247 15.24 6.36 19.27
C GLN A 247 14.25 5.65 18.34
N HIS A 248 13.98 6.25 17.17
CA HIS A 248 12.92 5.82 16.26
C HIS A 248 13.41 5.74 14.81
N CYS A 249 12.84 4.81 14.03
CA CYS A 249 13.03 4.80 12.58
C CYS A 249 11.86 4.23 11.77
N TYR A 250 11.83 4.62 10.50
CA TYR A 250 11.02 4.07 9.44
C TYR A 250 11.90 3.64 8.27
N ASN A 251 11.70 2.42 7.79
CA ASN A 251 12.04 2.13 6.39
C ASN A 251 10.98 2.83 5.53
N LEU A 252 11.38 3.75 4.66
CA LEU A 252 10.48 4.52 3.80
C LEU A 252 10.41 3.97 2.37
N ASP A 253 11.44 3.26 1.91
CA ASP A 253 11.41 2.58 0.62
C ASP A 253 12.54 1.54 0.56
N ALA A 254 12.18 0.26 0.55
CA ALA A 254 13.14 -0.82 0.54
C ALA A 254 13.96 -0.92 -0.76
N LYS A 255 13.47 -0.40 -1.90
CA LYS A 255 14.15 -0.49 -3.21
C LYS A 255 15.41 0.37 -3.24
N VAL A 256 15.30 1.58 -2.70
CA VAL A 256 16.42 2.52 -2.56
C VAL A 256 17.04 2.48 -1.18
N GLY A 257 16.51 1.63 -0.29
CA GLY A 257 16.90 1.54 1.10
C GLY A 257 16.75 2.88 1.81
N LEU A 258 15.67 3.62 1.55
CA LEU A 258 15.38 4.89 2.19
C LEU A 258 14.95 4.65 3.62
N VAL A 259 15.61 5.30 4.58
CA VAL A 259 15.34 5.16 6.01
C VAL A 259 15.25 6.55 6.62
N LEU A 260 14.19 6.80 7.39
CA LEU A 260 14.02 7.96 8.25
C LEU A 260 14.26 7.56 9.70
N GLU A 261 14.98 8.37 10.45
CA GLU A 261 15.34 8.11 11.84
C GLU A 261 15.22 9.41 12.62
N TRP A 262 14.75 9.37 13.87
CA TRP A 262 14.60 10.58 14.66
C TRP A 262 14.67 10.37 16.17
N ASP A 263 15.02 11.46 16.86
CA ASP A 263 14.88 11.64 18.30
C ASP A 263 13.94 12.82 18.56
N LEU A 264 12.93 12.60 19.41
CA LEU A 264 12.00 13.65 19.82
C LEU A 264 12.38 14.17 21.20
N HIS A 265 12.62 15.48 21.30
CA HIS A 265 12.94 16.15 22.55
C HIS A 265 11.80 17.11 22.93
N GLU A 266 10.77 16.60 23.61
CA GLU A 266 9.58 17.39 23.97
C GLU A 266 9.92 18.61 24.85
N THR A 267 10.81 18.44 25.83
CA THR A 267 11.23 19.53 26.74
C THR A 267 11.95 20.66 26.04
N ALA A 268 12.79 20.34 25.05
CA ALA A 268 13.49 21.31 24.21
C ALA A 268 12.65 21.77 23.01
N SER A 269 11.44 21.22 22.83
CA SER A 269 10.58 21.45 21.68
C SER A 269 11.32 21.30 20.34
N SER A 270 12.12 20.25 20.21
CA SER A 270 12.93 19.99 19.02
C SER A 270 12.85 18.54 18.53
N LEU A 271 13.14 18.37 17.25
CA LEU A 271 13.22 17.08 16.57
C LEU A 271 14.58 16.96 15.88
N HIS A 272 15.34 15.91 16.21
CA HIS A 272 16.56 15.54 15.52
C HIS A 272 16.21 14.52 14.45
N VAL A 273 16.51 14.81 13.18
CA VAL A 273 16.09 13.99 12.04
C VAL A 273 17.30 13.52 11.26
N GLN A 274 17.28 12.27 10.84
CA GLN A 274 18.16 11.72 9.83
C GLN A 274 17.35 11.00 8.75
N ILE A 275 17.62 11.30 7.49
CA ILE A 275 17.10 10.54 6.35
C ILE A 275 18.25 10.04 5.49
N SER A 276 18.18 8.78 5.05
CA SER A 276 19.27 8.17 4.31
C SER A 276 18.82 7.22 3.22
N ALA A 277 19.54 7.18 2.09
CA ALA A 277 19.28 6.29 0.97
C ALA A 277 20.57 5.66 0.44
N ARG A 278 20.47 4.62 -0.38
CA ARG A 278 21.63 4.09 -1.09
C ARG A 278 22.16 5.12 -2.10
N ALA A 279 23.47 5.34 -2.09
CA ALA A 279 24.12 6.36 -2.89
C ALA A 279 24.35 5.95 -4.36
N ASP A 280 24.04 4.71 -4.73
CA ASP A 280 23.99 4.27 -6.12
C ASP A 280 22.64 4.61 -6.78
N ALA A 281 21.58 4.69 -5.98
CA ALA A 281 20.24 5.05 -6.44
C ALA A 281 19.96 6.56 -6.39
N ALA A 282 20.66 7.31 -5.52
CA ALA A 282 20.39 8.73 -5.29
C ALA A 282 21.66 9.55 -5.01
N ASP A 283 21.69 10.78 -5.53
CA ASP A 283 22.69 11.82 -5.25
C ASP A 283 22.15 12.93 -4.34
N TYR A 284 20.82 12.96 -4.11
CA TYR A 284 20.19 13.75 -3.06
C TYR A 284 19.14 12.94 -2.28
N VAL A 285 18.89 13.34 -1.04
CA VAL A 285 17.76 12.91 -0.21
C VAL A 285 17.03 14.13 0.33
N SER A 286 15.70 14.13 0.35
CA SER A 286 14.90 15.21 0.92
C SER A 286 13.78 14.71 1.80
N VAL A 287 13.44 15.50 2.80
CA VAL A 287 12.30 15.31 3.70
C VAL A 287 11.52 16.62 3.80
N GLY A 288 10.20 16.53 3.66
CA GLY A 288 9.28 17.66 3.77
C GLY A 288 8.33 17.46 4.95
N PHE A 289 8.08 18.52 5.70
CA PHE A 289 7.17 18.55 6.85
C PHE A 289 5.97 19.43 6.52
N ARG A 290 4.76 18.91 6.74
CA ARG A 290 3.52 19.66 6.55
C ARG A 290 2.70 19.70 7.82
N PRO A 291 2.87 20.74 8.64
CA PRO A 291 1.94 21.02 9.71
C PRO A 291 0.53 21.23 9.11
N LEU A 292 -0.50 20.69 9.79
CA LEU A 292 -1.91 20.78 9.38
C LEU A 292 -2.29 20.11 8.05
N GLY A 293 -1.44 19.31 7.39
CA GLY A 293 -1.75 18.66 6.09
C GLY A 293 -3.03 17.79 6.05
N GLY A 294 -3.53 17.35 7.20
CA GLY A 294 -4.80 16.64 7.37
C GLY A 294 -5.99 17.50 7.75
N SER A 295 -5.78 18.78 8.05
CA SER A 295 -6.80 19.74 8.49
C SER A 295 -7.73 20.15 7.36
N SER A 296 -9.02 20.24 7.64
CA SER A 296 -10.02 20.85 6.74
C SER A 296 -10.40 22.27 7.15
N SER A 297 -9.64 22.91 8.04
CA SER A 297 -9.93 24.26 8.50
C SER A 297 -9.77 25.29 7.38
N ALA A 298 -10.56 26.37 7.43
CA ALA A 298 -10.40 27.49 6.50
C ALA A 298 -8.99 28.10 6.56
N SER A 299 -8.39 28.15 7.76
CA SER A 299 -7.03 28.64 7.97
C SER A 299 -5.95 27.80 7.27
N ALA A 300 -6.10 26.46 7.25
CA ALA A 300 -5.18 25.58 6.56
C ALA A 300 -5.27 25.82 5.04
N ARG A 301 -6.50 25.88 4.51
CA ARG A 301 -6.76 26.13 3.09
C ARG A 301 -6.21 27.48 2.63
N SER A 302 -6.46 28.55 3.40
CA SER A 302 -5.93 29.89 3.07
C SER A 302 -4.42 29.96 3.12
N ALA A 303 -3.77 29.08 3.90
CA ALA A 303 -2.32 29.02 4.03
C ALA A 303 -1.66 28.08 2.98
N GLY A 304 -2.42 27.52 2.04
CA GLY A 304 -1.89 26.62 1.02
C GLY A 304 -1.44 25.26 1.57
N THR A 305 -2.09 24.80 2.66
CA THR A 305 -1.89 23.46 3.25
C THR A 305 -3.25 22.81 3.51
N GLY A 306 -3.24 21.62 4.11
CA GLY A 306 -4.45 20.94 4.56
C GLY A 306 -4.96 19.85 3.61
N ARG A 307 -6.14 19.33 3.94
CA ARG A 307 -6.68 18.09 3.37
C ARG A 307 -6.87 18.17 1.85
N GLU A 308 -7.20 19.34 1.33
CA GLU A 308 -7.41 19.58 -0.10
C GLU A 308 -6.09 19.44 -0.89
N GLU A 309 -4.97 19.80 -0.26
CA GLU A 309 -3.60 19.67 -0.80
C GLU A 309 -2.98 18.27 -0.56
N ARG A 310 -3.77 17.31 -0.08
CA ARG A 310 -3.30 15.93 0.11
C ARG A 310 -2.86 15.31 -1.21
N PHE A 311 -1.81 14.51 -1.09
CA PHE A 311 -1.06 13.96 -2.22
C PHE A 311 -0.36 15.02 -3.08
N GLY A 312 -0.47 16.32 -2.78
CA GLY A 312 0.41 17.34 -3.34
C GLY A 312 1.63 17.58 -2.47
N MET A 313 2.42 18.56 -2.87
CA MET A 313 3.54 19.09 -2.09
C MET A 313 3.18 20.34 -1.29
N ALA A 314 2.12 21.06 -1.67
CA ALA A 314 1.78 22.35 -1.09
C ALA A 314 1.75 22.33 0.44
N GLY A 315 2.34 23.37 1.04
CA GLY A 315 2.41 23.57 2.48
C GLY A 315 3.60 22.88 3.16
N ALA A 316 4.55 22.31 2.39
CA ALA A 316 5.71 21.61 2.95
C ALA A 316 6.94 22.49 3.09
N ASP A 317 7.49 22.51 4.31
CA ASP A 317 8.86 22.93 4.56
C ASP A 317 9.80 21.75 4.25
N ILE A 318 10.67 21.89 3.26
CA ILE A 318 11.51 20.83 2.69
C ILE A 318 12.97 21.09 3.02
N VAL A 319 13.64 20.07 3.55
CA VAL A 319 15.10 20.04 3.73
C VAL A 319 15.68 19.00 2.77
N LEU A 320 16.66 19.40 1.97
CA LEU A 320 17.31 18.58 0.96
C LEU A 320 18.80 18.51 1.23
N GLY A 321 19.36 17.30 1.22
CA GLY A 321 20.79 17.05 1.34
C GLY A 321 21.34 16.41 0.08
N HIS A 322 22.38 17.02 -0.48
CA HIS A 322 23.16 16.49 -1.60
C HIS A 322 24.66 16.63 -1.32
N THR A 323 25.51 16.09 -2.18
CA THR A 323 26.98 16.10 -1.98
C THR A 323 27.59 17.50 -1.91
N GLY A 324 26.90 18.54 -2.39
CA GLY A 324 27.33 19.93 -2.30
C GLY A 324 26.81 20.69 -1.07
N GLY A 325 25.93 20.10 -0.25
CA GLY A 325 25.44 20.73 0.98
C GLY A 325 23.97 20.45 1.29
N VAL A 326 23.44 21.25 2.21
CA VAL A 326 22.02 21.23 2.62
C VAL A 326 21.33 22.46 2.04
N GLU A 327 20.16 22.27 1.44
CA GLU A 327 19.29 23.32 0.91
C GLU A 327 17.90 23.22 1.55
N GLN A 328 17.19 24.35 1.61
CA GLN A 328 15.87 24.45 2.21
C GLN A 328 14.89 25.10 1.23
N TYR A 329 13.66 24.60 1.21
CA TYR A 329 12.62 25.05 0.30
C TYR A 329 11.25 25.04 0.97
N TYR A 330 10.32 25.80 0.40
CA TYR A 330 8.90 25.75 0.70
C TYR A 330 8.12 25.38 -0.56
N ALA A 331 7.23 24.41 -0.45
CA ALA A 331 6.33 24.07 -1.54
C ALA A 331 5.07 24.96 -1.50
N SER A 332 5.07 26.04 -2.29
CA SER A 332 3.93 26.97 -2.40
C SER A 332 2.79 26.42 -3.27
N ALA A 333 3.08 25.42 -4.12
CA ALA A 333 2.14 24.84 -5.06
C ALA A 333 1.94 23.33 -4.87
N TYR A 334 0.80 22.83 -5.34
CA TYR A 334 0.44 21.41 -5.26
C TYR A 334 1.45 20.50 -5.95
N SER A 335 1.99 20.95 -7.09
CA SER A 335 3.01 20.25 -7.88
C SER A 335 3.92 21.28 -8.56
N GLY A 336 5.16 20.90 -8.85
CA GLY A 336 6.15 21.77 -9.49
C GLY A 336 7.43 21.87 -8.66
N ALA A 337 8.35 22.73 -9.08
CA ALA A 337 9.55 23.03 -8.29
C ALA A 337 9.15 23.84 -7.03
N PRO A 338 9.66 23.49 -5.84
CA PRO A 338 9.46 24.30 -4.64
C PRO A 338 10.31 25.57 -4.68
N ASP A 339 9.92 26.57 -3.90
CA ASP A 339 10.59 27.86 -3.78
C ASP A 339 11.71 27.77 -2.74
N SER A 340 12.86 28.42 -2.97
CA SER A 340 13.90 28.53 -1.95
C SER A 340 13.37 29.25 -0.72
N ASP A 341 13.52 28.67 0.46
CA ASP A 341 13.02 29.23 1.72
C ASP A 341 13.84 28.72 2.90
N ASP A 342 14.24 29.61 3.81
CA ASP A 342 15.03 29.29 5.01
C ASP A 342 14.26 29.59 6.32
N SER A 343 12.95 29.77 6.24
CA SER A 343 12.11 30.09 7.41
C SER A 343 12.06 28.94 8.42
N LEU A 344 12.33 27.70 7.98
CA LEU A 344 12.59 26.58 8.87
C LEU A 344 14.00 26.71 9.47
N GLN A 345 14.07 27.20 10.71
CA GLN A 345 15.33 27.42 11.42
C GLN A 345 15.98 26.09 11.85
N ILE A 346 16.68 25.41 10.94
CA ILE A 346 17.42 24.17 11.22
C ILE A 346 18.81 24.45 11.79
N TRP A 347 19.37 23.50 12.54
CA TRP A 347 20.75 23.57 13.05
C TRP A 347 21.45 22.21 13.03
N ASP A 348 22.79 22.25 13.14
CA ASP A 348 23.67 21.07 13.06
C ASP A 348 23.36 20.20 11.82
N ALA A 349 23.12 20.89 10.70
CA ALA A 349 22.74 20.27 9.44
C ALA A 349 23.98 19.78 8.69
N SER A 350 23.95 18.52 8.24
CA SER A 350 25.07 17.89 7.54
C SER A 350 24.60 16.85 6.53
N VAL A 351 25.42 16.68 5.48
CA VAL A 351 25.29 15.59 4.51
C VAL A 351 26.56 14.77 4.51
N GLU A 352 26.43 13.45 4.69
CA GLU A 352 27.56 12.53 4.70
C GLU A 352 27.31 11.37 3.73
N LYS A 353 28.29 11.06 2.88
CA LYS A 353 28.30 9.84 2.08
C LYS A 353 29.23 8.82 2.74
N ARG A 354 28.66 7.79 3.36
CA ARG A 354 29.42 6.74 4.08
C ARG A 354 28.86 5.36 3.77
N GLY A 355 29.76 4.39 3.54
CA GLY A 355 29.37 2.98 3.36
C GLY A 355 28.38 2.74 2.22
N GLY A 356 28.52 3.47 1.10
CA GLY A 356 27.60 3.37 -0.04
C GLY A 356 26.22 4.01 0.17
N ARG A 357 26.04 4.81 1.23
CA ARG A 357 24.78 5.50 1.55
C ARG A 357 24.98 7.00 1.69
N LEU A 358 23.96 7.76 1.34
CA LEU A 358 23.88 9.21 1.55
C LEU A 358 22.99 9.47 2.76
N PHE A 359 23.47 10.27 3.71
CA PHE A 359 22.76 10.65 4.92
C PHE A 359 22.59 12.17 4.94
N LEU A 360 21.37 12.63 5.21
CA LEU A 360 21.06 14.00 5.60
C LEU A 360 20.67 13.98 7.08
N ARG A 361 21.31 14.80 7.91
CA ARG A 361 21.01 14.93 9.33
C ARG A 361 20.88 16.40 9.70
N PHE A 362 19.90 16.75 10.53
CA PHE A 362 19.71 18.11 11.04
C PHE A 362 18.74 18.11 12.22
N TRP A 363 18.69 19.23 12.93
CA TRP A 363 17.68 19.50 13.94
C TRP A 363 16.68 20.54 13.46
N ARG A 364 15.44 20.48 13.96
CA ARG A 364 14.40 21.49 13.74
C ARG A 364 13.54 21.74 14.99
N PRO A 365 12.90 22.91 15.13
CA PRO A 365 11.94 23.15 16.21
C PRO A 365 10.61 22.46 15.90
N LEU A 366 9.80 22.08 16.90
CA LEU A 366 8.50 21.41 16.64
C LEU A 366 7.49 22.30 15.91
N VAL A 367 7.51 23.61 16.19
CA VAL A 367 6.76 24.67 15.53
C VAL A 367 7.77 25.59 14.84
N GLY A 368 7.60 25.86 13.55
CA GLY A 368 8.53 26.66 12.75
C GLY A 368 8.19 26.58 11.27
N GLY A 369 9.06 27.11 10.41
CA GLY A 369 8.85 27.10 8.96
C GLY A 369 7.88 28.18 8.49
N TRP A 370 7.42 28.02 7.26
CA TRP A 370 6.66 29.04 6.54
C TRP A 370 5.35 29.42 7.23
N LEU A 371 4.61 28.42 7.72
CA LEU A 371 3.36 28.67 8.44
C LEU A 371 3.58 29.53 9.69
N HIS A 372 4.66 29.26 10.43
CA HIS A 372 4.99 30.01 11.63
C HIS A 372 5.40 31.45 11.30
N SER A 373 6.19 31.67 10.25
CA SER A 373 6.57 33.02 9.81
C SER A 373 5.36 33.86 9.36
N HIS A 374 4.26 33.22 8.99
CA HIS A 374 2.97 33.83 8.64
C HIS A 374 1.94 33.82 9.80
N GLY A 375 2.39 33.62 11.04
CA GLY A 375 1.55 33.74 12.23
C GLY A 375 0.69 32.51 12.56
N VAL A 376 0.89 31.38 11.86
CA VAL A 376 0.19 30.13 12.12
C VAL A 376 1.07 29.20 12.95
N ASN A 377 0.78 29.12 14.26
CA ASN A 377 1.49 28.23 15.18
C ASN A 377 0.97 26.79 15.09
N ALA A 378 1.54 26.02 14.15
CA ALA A 378 1.21 24.61 13.96
C ALA A 378 2.40 23.70 14.29
N SER A 379 2.16 22.69 15.14
CA SER A 379 3.18 21.70 15.51
C SER A 379 3.13 20.48 14.59
N ILE A 380 4.31 19.95 14.23
CA ILE A 380 4.39 18.67 13.52
C ILE A 380 3.92 17.48 14.36
N LEU A 381 3.80 17.62 15.69
CA LEU A 381 3.27 16.55 16.56
C LEU A 381 1.74 16.43 16.49
N SER A 382 1.06 17.34 15.78
CA SER A 382 -0.38 17.24 15.56
C SER A 382 -0.72 15.95 14.79
N ASN A 383 -1.84 15.33 15.14
CA ASN A 383 -2.43 14.21 14.39
C ASN A 383 -2.92 14.61 12.97
N LEU A 384 -2.89 15.90 12.65
CA LEU A 384 -3.17 16.44 11.32
C LEU A 384 -1.89 16.71 10.52
N SER A 385 -0.71 16.46 11.06
CA SER A 385 0.54 16.71 10.35
C SER A 385 0.97 15.49 9.54
N ASP A 386 1.64 15.74 8.43
CA ASP A 386 2.16 14.69 7.57
C ASP A 386 3.54 15.05 7.03
N MET A 387 4.21 14.07 6.45
CA MET A 387 5.54 14.21 5.87
C MET A 387 5.54 13.76 4.42
N MET A 388 6.53 14.25 3.68
CA MET A 388 6.88 13.74 2.36
C MET A 388 8.38 13.52 2.25
N TRP A 389 8.79 12.75 1.24
CA TRP A 389 10.19 12.51 0.94
C TRP A 389 10.40 12.41 -0.56
N ALA A 390 11.61 12.71 -1.02
CA ALA A 390 12.06 12.38 -2.37
C ALA A 390 13.54 12.05 -2.36
N VAL A 391 13.94 11.18 -3.29
CA VAL A 391 15.34 10.92 -3.60
C VAL A 391 15.53 10.91 -5.11
N GLY A 392 16.73 11.24 -5.58
CA GLY A 392 16.98 11.28 -7.01
C GLY A 392 18.39 11.71 -7.35
N ARG A 393 18.58 12.07 -8.62
CA ARG A 393 19.85 12.61 -9.14
C ARG A 393 19.85 14.12 -8.97
N TRP A 394 20.91 14.65 -8.38
CA TRP A 394 21.06 16.08 -8.20
C TRP A 394 21.50 16.73 -9.52
N SER A 395 20.85 17.83 -9.88
CA SER A 395 21.15 18.63 -11.07
C SER A 395 21.36 20.07 -10.65
N GLN A 396 22.55 20.61 -10.92
CA GLN A 396 22.86 22.02 -10.63
C GLN A 396 22.02 23.00 -11.47
N ALA A 397 21.45 22.54 -12.59
CA ALA A 397 20.58 23.35 -13.43
C ALA A 397 19.19 23.54 -12.80
N ASP A 398 18.67 22.49 -12.16
CA ASP A 398 17.31 22.48 -11.62
C ASP A 398 17.22 23.04 -10.19
N ARG A 399 18.30 22.90 -9.39
CA ARG A 399 18.42 23.40 -8.00
C ARG A 399 17.19 23.14 -7.12
N ALA A 400 16.56 21.98 -7.31
CA ALA A 400 15.33 21.62 -6.62
C ALA A 400 15.19 20.09 -6.58
N PRO A 401 14.50 19.53 -5.58
CA PRO A 401 14.16 18.12 -5.57
C PRO A 401 13.23 17.81 -6.75
N ALA A 402 13.57 16.76 -7.51
CA ALA A 402 12.70 16.19 -8.52
C ALA A 402 11.57 15.37 -7.88
N TYR A 403 10.60 16.01 -7.24
CA TYR A 403 9.33 15.38 -6.81
C TYR A 403 8.41 15.02 -8.00
N HIS A 404 8.93 15.09 -9.23
CA HIS A 404 8.39 14.43 -10.42
C HIS A 404 9.09 13.09 -10.71
N GLY A 405 9.94 12.58 -9.81
CA GLY A 405 10.54 11.24 -9.91
C GLY A 405 9.65 10.13 -9.35
N PHE A 406 9.99 8.86 -9.58
CA PHE A 406 9.28 7.71 -9.01
C PHE A 406 9.73 7.35 -7.59
N LEU A 407 10.81 7.97 -7.09
CA LEU A 407 11.40 7.71 -5.78
C LEU A 407 11.01 8.77 -4.75
N ARG A 408 9.71 8.99 -4.60
CA ARG A 408 9.14 9.92 -3.63
C ARG A 408 8.02 9.24 -2.86
N GLY A 409 7.54 9.91 -1.83
CA GLY A 409 6.29 9.51 -1.20
C GLY A 409 5.83 10.49 -0.15
N TRP A 410 4.72 10.12 0.47
CA TRP A 410 4.04 10.88 1.48
C TRP A 410 3.47 9.94 2.53
N ARG A 411 3.44 10.35 3.79
CA ARG A 411 2.75 9.64 4.86
C ARG A 411 2.42 10.57 6.03
N GLU A 412 1.35 10.27 6.75
CA GLU A 412 1.18 10.76 8.13
C GLU A 412 2.28 10.15 9.01
N VAL A 413 2.77 10.85 10.05
CA VAL A 413 3.81 10.34 10.97
C VAL A 413 3.41 10.59 12.41
N TYR A 414 3.46 9.53 13.21
CA TYR A 414 3.38 9.62 14.66
C TYR A 414 4.79 9.80 15.22
N TRP A 415 5.21 11.05 15.40
CA TRP A 415 6.57 11.40 15.85
C TRP A 415 6.84 11.00 17.31
N THR A 416 5.81 10.91 18.15
CA THR A 416 5.90 10.55 19.57
C THR A 416 6.01 9.04 19.78
N ASP A 417 5.30 8.26 18.97
CA ASP A 417 5.30 6.80 19.07
C ASP A 417 5.05 6.17 17.68
N PRO A 418 6.11 5.70 17.01
CA PRO A 418 5.97 5.00 15.74
C PRO A 418 5.40 3.60 15.87
N GLU A 419 5.36 2.98 17.05
CA GLU A 419 4.81 1.63 17.24
C GLU A 419 3.28 1.64 17.35
N LEU A 420 2.69 2.77 17.72
CA LEU A 420 1.25 3.03 17.54
C LEU A 420 0.87 3.16 16.06
N ASP A 421 1.85 3.24 15.16
CA ASP A 421 1.62 3.24 13.72
C ASP A 421 1.15 1.87 13.24
N SER A 422 -0.16 1.75 13.14
CA SER A 422 -0.84 0.51 12.81
C SER A 422 -0.69 0.05 11.34
N ARG A 423 0.02 0.78 10.48
CA ARG A 423 0.04 0.61 9.00
C ARG A 423 1.09 -0.42 8.53
N PRO A 424 0.72 -1.64 8.07
CA PRO A 424 1.66 -2.64 7.61
C PRO A 424 1.73 -2.65 6.08
N LEU A 425 2.68 -1.94 5.49
CA LEU A 425 3.14 -2.21 4.11
C LEU A 425 4.53 -2.87 4.16
N LEU A 426 4.81 -3.76 3.20
CA LEU A 426 6.06 -4.55 3.12
C LEU A 426 7.33 -3.67 3.07
N SER A 427 7.21 -2.43 2.57
CA SER A 427 8.30 -1.46 2.46
C SER A 427 8.37 -0.45 3.60
N LEU A 428 7.34 -0.34 4.46
CA LEU A 428 7.12 0.83 5.33
C LEU A 428 6.96 0.54 6.83
N ARG A 429 7.78 -0.36 7.38
CA ARG A 429 7.59 -0.80 8.77
C ARG A 429 8.22 0.15 9.81
N PRO A 430 7.50 0.45 10.92
CA PRO A 430 8.06 1.08 12.11
C PRO A 430 9.04 0.14 12.81
N TYR A 431 10.19 0.66 13.23
CA TYR A 431 11.09 -0.03 14.15
C TYR A 431 11.68 0.92 15.18
N LYS A 432 11.93 0.40 16.37
CA LYS A 432 12.84 1.00 17.34
C LYS A 432 14.27 0.69 16.92
N CYS A 433 15.13 1.71 16.85
CA CYS A 433 16.55 1.52 16.55
C CYS A 433 17.23 0.89 17.78
N ASP A 434 17.37 -0.43 17.81
CA ASP A 434 18.06 -1.09 18.94
C ASP A 434 19.59 -0.88 18.87
N ARG A 435 20.18 -0.47 20.01
CA ARG A 435 21.62 -0.19 20.20
C ARG A 435 22.53 -1.43 20.26
N PHE A 436 22.01 -2.65 20.06
CA PHE A 436 22.78 -3.90 20.16
C PHE A 436 22.61 -4.79 18.92
N LEU A 437 23.67 -4.81 18.09
CA LEU A 437 24.07 -5.82 17.10
C LEU A 437 23.15 -6.18 15.91
N ASP A 438 23.81 -6.27 14.75
CA ASP A 438 23.43 -6.98 13.53
C ASP A 438 22.01 -6.72 12.99
N CYS A 439 21.90 -5.81 12.03
CA CYS A 439 20.85 -5.87 11.01
C CYS A 439 21.01 -7.15 10.17
N ALA A 440 20.68 -8.30 10.75
CA ALA A 440 20.12 -9.38 9.98
C ALA A 440 18.87 -8.83 9.30
N VAL A 441 18.81 -8.97 7.98
CA VAL A 441 17.57 -8.90 7.22
C VAL A 441 16.53 -9.70 8.00
N TRP A 442 15.54 -9.01 8.59
CA TRP A 442 14.38 -9.65 9.17
C TRP A 442 13.64 -10.35 8.04
N LYS A 443 13.97 -11.63 7.83
CA LYS A 443 13.06 -12.58 7.20
C LYS A 443 11.86 -12.68 8.14
N THR A 444 10.84 -11.88 7.84
CA THR A 444 9.43 -12.09 8.19
C THR A 444 9.16 -12.65 9.59
N GLY A 445 8.95 -11.73 10.54
CA GLY A 445 8.11 -11.92 11.72
C GLY A 445 8.79 -12.49 12.96
N VAL A 446 8.66 -11.75 14.08
CA VAL A 446 8.39 -12.22 15.46
C VAL A 446 8.70 -11.09 16.47
N TYR A 447 7.74 -10.81 17.35
CA TYR A 447 7.94 -10.04 18.57
C TYR A 447 8.94 -10.73 19.53
N SER A 448 9.72 -9.91 20.22
CA SER A 448 10.62 -10.19 21.36
C SER A 448 12.05 -10.66 21.04
N SER A 449 12.99 -9.74 21.30
CA SER A 449 14.43 -9.94 21.35
C SER A 449 14.84 -10.62 22.67
N GLN A 450 14.77 -11.95 22.66
CA GLN A 450 15.75 -12.78 23.38
C GLN A 450 16.25 -13.83 22.39
N PRO A 451 17.56 -14.14 22.33
CA PRO A 451 18.05 -15.18 21.43
C PRO A 451 17.26 -16.47 21.71
N ILE A 452 16.75 -17.14 20.67
CA ILE A 452 16.02 -18.42 20.76
C ILE A 452 16.81 -19.46 21.60
N LYS A 453 18.14 -19.29 21.68
CA LYS A 453 19.05 -20.06 22.53
C LYS A 453 18.86 -19.86 24.05
N SER A 454 18.30 -18.74 24.52
CA SER A 454 18.07 -18.45 25.94
C SER A 454 16.67 -18.84 26.44
N TRP A 455 15.80 -19.38 25.58
CA TRP A 455 14.43 -19.73 25.95
C TRP A 455 14.32 -21.02 26.77
N LEU A 456 15.41 -21.77 26.93
CA LEU A 456 15.53 -22.96 27.78
C LEU A 456 16.49 -22.73 28.96
N ALA A 457 16.10 -21.85 29.89
CA ALA A 457 16.69 -21.83 31.23
C ALA A 457 16.30 -23.15 31.94
N GLY A 458 17.11 -24.19 31.74
CA GLY A 458 16.89 -25.53 32.31
C GLY A 458 17.48 -26.70 31.51
N ALA A 459 17.90 -26.51 30.25
CA ALA A 459 18.58 -27.57 29.50
C ALA A 459 20.05 -27.67 29.94
N GLN A 460 20.38 -28.68 30.74
CA GLN A 460 21.77 -29.00 31.05
C GLN A 460 22.48 -29.46 29.76
N GLY A 461 23.57 -28.80 29.41
CA GLY A 461 24.33 -29.07 28.19
C GLY A 461 24.97 -30.45 28.21
N GLY A 462 24.49 -31.35 27.36
CA GLY A 462 25.22 -32.54 26.95
C GLY A 462 26.44 -32.13 26.13
N GLN A 463 27.63 -32.51 26.58
CA GLN A 463 28.89 -32.33 25.85
C GLN A 463 28.93 -33.30 24.66
N ASN A 464 28.24 -33.00 23.55
CA ASN A 464 28.57 -33.50 22.20
C ASN A 464 27.60 -32.94 21.14
N ALA A 465 28.13 -32.52 19.99
CA ALA A 465 27.39 -31.85 18.90
C ALA A 465 26.50 -32.77 18.04
N LYS A 466 26.07 -33.94 18.54
CA LYS A 466 25.26 -34.91 17.79
C LYS A 466 23.90 -35.25 18.40
N ASP A 467 23.57 -34.77 19.60
CA ASP A 467 22.31 -35.08 20.25
C ASP A 467 21.31 -33.92 20.12
N ALA A 468 20.05 -34.23 19.78
CA ALA A 468 18.99 -33.23 19.72
C ALA A 468 18.74 -32.66 21.13
N PRO A 469 18.44 -31.35 21.27
CA PRO A 469 18.22 -30.74 22.57
C PRO A 469 17.00 -31.38 23.28
N GLU A 470 17.20 -31.84 24.51
CA GLU A 470 16.12 -32.38 25.34
C GLU A 470 15.19 -31.23 25.78
N LEU A 471 13.91 -31.31 25.38
CA LEU A 471 12.93 -30.28 25.68
C LEU A 471 12.32 -30.48 27.08
N PRO A 472 11.97 -29.39 27.80
CA PRO A 472 11.23 -29.48 29.05
C PRO A 472 9.91 -30.24 28.87
N LYS A 473 9.44 -30.86 29.96
CA LYS A 473 8.11 -31.47 29.97
C LYS A 473 7.03 -30.40 29.71
N PRO A 474 6.02 -30.70 28.88
CA PRO A 474 4.92 -29.76 28.63
C PRO A 474 4.14 -29.45 29.91
N GLU A 475 3.86 -28.18 30.14
CA GLU A 475 2.98 -27.70 31.21
C GLU A 475 1.59 -27.43 30.63
N MET A 476 0.61 -28.23 31.01
CA MET A 476 -0.76 -28.15 30.49
C MET A 476 -1.56 -27.10 31.27
N HIS A 477 -2.25 -26.19 30.57
CA HIS A 477 -3.13 -25.19 31.19
C HIS A 477 -4.60 -25.46 30.93
N ILE A 478 -4.95 -25.76 29.68
CA ILE A 478 -6.31 -26.12 29.29
C ILE A 478 -6.24 -27.35 28.41
N THR A 479 -7.12 -28.30 28.67
CA THR A 479 -7.20 -29.53 27.88
C THR A 479 -8.66 -29.90 27.74
N ASP A 480 -9.23 -29.59 26.58
CA ASP A 480 -10.56 -30.00 26.16
C ASP A 480 -10.43 -30.67 24.79
N MET A 481 -9.80 -31.85 24.77
CA MET A 481 -9.70 -32.76 23.61
C MET A 481 -9.34 -34.16 24.10
N SER A 482 -9.41 -35.17 23.22
CA SER A 482 -9.07 -36.55 23.61
C SER A 482 -7.59 -36.72 23.91
N LYS A 483 -7.22 -37.69 24.76
CA LYS A 483 -5.81 -37.95 25.11
C LYS A 483 -4.92 -38.18 23.88
N ALA A 484 -5.42 -38.89 22.88
CA ALA A 484 -4.68 -39.12 21.63
C ALA A 484 -4.42 -37.82 20.85
N GLU A 485 -5.36 -36.89 20.85
CA GLU A 485 -5.20 -35.56 20.23
C GLU A 485 -4.22 -34.69 21.03
N VAL A 486 -4.25 -34.74 22.37
CA VAL A 486 -3.27 -34.05 23.22
C VAL A 486 -1.85 -34.57 22.97
N ASP A 487 -1.68 -35.89 22.94
CA ASP A 487 -0.38 -36.52 22.71
C ASP A 487 0.16 -36.12 21.33
N PHE A 488 -0.71 -36.08 20.30
CA PHE A 488 -0.35 -35.56 18.98
C PHE A 488 0.03 -34.08 19.01
N ALA A 489 -0.74 -33.25 19.73
CA ALA A 489 -0.46 -31.82 19.88
C ALA A 489 0.94 -31.57 20.44
N ILE A 490 1.29 -32.29 21.51
CA ILE A 490 2.59 -32.21 22.17
C ILE A 490 3.70 -32.66 21.22
N GLU A 491 3.53 -33.78 20.52
CA GLU A 491 4.56 -34.32 19.63
C GLU A 491 4.86 -33.39 18.44
N VAL A 492 3.81 -32.83 17.82
CA VAL A 492 4.00 -31.88 16.71
C VAL A 492 4.57 -30.54 17.22
N ALA A 493 4.16 -30.08 18.40
CA ALA A 493 4.74 -28.89 19.03
C ALA A 493 6.24 -29.09 19.33
N LYS A 494 6.65 -30.23 19.90
CA LYS A 494 8.06 -30.57 20.12
C LYS A 494 8.87 -30.56 18.83
N LYS A 495 8.35 -31.19 17.76
CA LYS A 495 8.98 -31.16 16.42
C LYS A 495 9.12 -29.73 15.89
N GLY A 496 8.09 -28.91 16.09
CA GLY A 496 8.10 -27.48 15.78
C GLY A 496 9.22 -26.74 16.51
N VAL A 497 9.33 -26.92 17.82
CA VAL A 497 10.37 -26.29 18.65
C VAL A 497 11.77 -26.77 18.26
N ILE A 498 11.97 -28.08 18.05
CA ILE A 498 13.27 -28.63 17.61
C ILE A 498 13.68 -28.05 16.26
N SER A 499 12.73 -27.84 15.34
CA SER A 499 13.04 -27.23 14.04
C SER A 499 13.46 -25.75 14.14
N LEU A 500 13.03 -25.03 15.19
CA LEU A 500 13.57 -23.71 15.52
C LEU A 500 15.04 -23.82 15.98
N PHE A 501 15.37 -24.81 16.82
CA PHE A 501 16.75 -25.04 17.27
C PHE A 501 17.71 -25.41 16.13
N LYS A 502 17.24 -26.24 15.20
CA LYS A 502 18.01 -26.65 14.01
C LYS A 502 18.07 -25.57 12.93
N ASN A 503 17.43 -24.42 13.15
CA ASN A 503 17.31 -23.34 12.18
C ASN A 503 16.64 -23.77 10.85
N GLU A 504 15.87 -24.86 10.89
CA GLU A 504 15.02 -25.34 9.79
C GLU A 504 13.76 -24.48 9.64
N ARG A 505 13.24 -23.96 10.78
CA ARG A 505 12.18 -22.94 10.85
C ARG A 505 12.69 -21.71 11.57
N ARG A 506 12.19 -20.53 11.19
CA ARG A 506 12.74 -19.24 11.60
C ARG A 506 11.86 -18.45 12.57
N SER A 507 10.58 -18.82 12.71
CA SER A 507 9.63 -18.05 13.52
C SER A 507 8.53 -18.93 14.14
N PHE A 508 7.90 -18.43 15.21
CA PHE A 508 6.73 -19.09 15.81
C PHE A 508 5.55 -19.18 14.82
N CYS A 509 5.44 -18.27 13.87
CA CYS A 509 4.44 -18.34 12.81
C CYS A 509 4.64 -19.57 11.91
N GLU A 510 5.89 -19.89 11.54
CA GLU A 510 6.19 -21.11 10.77
C GLU A 510 5.91 -22.39 11.57
N VAL A 511 6.14 -22.36 12.88
CA VAL A 511 5.78 -23.47 13.79
C VAL A 511 4.27 -23.62 13.90
N ALA A 512 3.52 -22.52 14.07
CA ALA A 512 2.06 -22.53 14.10
C ALA A 512 1.48 -23.08 12.80
N GLN A 513 2.01 -22.64 11.64
CA GLN A 513 1.60 -23.14 10.33
C GLN A 513 1.90 -24.63 10.15
N PHE A 514 3.07 -25.09 10.63
CA PHE A 514 3.42 -26.50 10.61
C PHE A 514 2.46 -27.33 11.46
N ILE A 515 2.20 -26.91 12.70
CA ILE A 515 1.26 -27.60 13.60
C ILE A 515 -0.13 -27.63 12.97
N LYS A 516 -0.60 -26.51 12.42
CA LYS A 516 -1.89 -26.44 11.73
C LYS A 516 -1.98 -27.46 10.58
N LYS A 517 -0.96 -27.53 9.72
CA LYS A 517 -0.93 -28.48 8.60
C LYS A 517 -0.97 -29.93 9.05
N GLU A 518 -0.26 -30.28 10.12
CA GLU A 518 -0.29 -31.63 10.67
C GLU A 518 -1.65 -31.95 11.30
N PHE A 519 -2.28 -30.98 11.97
CA PHE A 519 -3.63 -31.11 12.51
C PHE A 519 -4.69 -31.25 11.42
N ASP A 520 -4.70 -30.38 10.41
CA ASP A 520 -5.63 -30.46 9.28
C ASP A 520 -5.51 -31.80 8.53
N LYS A 521 -4.31 -32.39 8.49
CA LYS A 521 -4.05 -33.69 7.87
C LYS A 521 -4.52 -34.87 8.74
N ALA A 522 -4.29 -34.81 10.05
CA ALA A 522 -4.62 -35.90 10.97
C ALA A 522 -6.09 -35.89 11.40
N PHE A 523 -6.67 -34.69 11.56
CA PHE A 523 -7.99 -34.47 12.10
C PHE A 523 -8.72 -33.48 11.18
N GLN A 524 -9.71 -33.97 10.42
CA GLN A 524 -10.43 -33.17 9.43
C GLN A 524 -11.05 -31.88 10.02
N GLY A 525 -11.08 -30.82 9.21
CA GLY A 525 -11.73 -29.53 9.51
C GLY A 525 -10.75 -28.36 9.61
N ALA A 526 -11.25 -27.20 10.07
CA ALA A 526 -10.47 -25.96 10.14
C ALA A 526 -9.83 -25.76 11.53
N TRP A 527 -8.56 -26.15 11.68
CA TRP A 527 -7.80 -25.91 12.90
C TRP A 527 -7.13 -24.54 12.90
N HIS A 528 -7.04 -23.94 14.08
CA HIS A 528 -6.41 -22.66 14.36
C HIS A 528 -5.31 -22.86 15.39
N VAL A 529 -4.15 -22.24 15.17
CA VAL A 529 -2.97 -22.44 16.01
C VAL A 529 -2.31 -21.11 16.31
N PHE A 530 -2.10 -20.86 17.59
CA PHE A 530 -1.33 -19.73 18.13
C PHE A 530 -0.08 -20.27 18.82
N VAL A 531 1.07 -19.67 18.51
CA VAL A 531 2.34 -19.98 19.18
C VAL A 531 3.03 -18.67 19.55
N GLY A 532 3.42 -18.53 20.80
CA GLY A 532 4.11 -17.32 21.28
C GLY A 532 4.49 -17.39 22.75
N LYS A 533 5.30 -16.41 23.21
CA LYS A 533 5.74 -16.33 24.61
C LYS A 533 4.69 -15.69 25.52
N HIS A 534 4.05 -14.63 25.03
CA HIS A 534 2.98 -13.93 25.73
C HIS A 534 1.91 -13.57 24.70
N PHE A 535 0.70 -14.07 24.88
CA PHE A 535 -0.45 -13.71 24.06
C PHE A 535 -1.73 -13.79 24.89
N GLY A 536 -2.69 -12.93 24.57
CA GLY A 536 -4.07 -13.04 25.05
C GLY A 536 -4.96 -13.46 23.89
N ALA A 537 -5.83 -14.43 24.11
CA ALA A 537 -6.76 -14.93 23.11
C ALA A 537 -8.17 -15.06 23.71
N TRP A 538 -9.16 -14.51 23.03
CA TRP A 538 -10.58 -14.74 23.30
C TRP A 538 -11.18 -15.42 22.07
N VAL A 539 -11.49 -16.70 22.18
CA VAL A 539 -11.90 -17.53 21.04
C VAL A 539 -13.16 -18.32 21.35
N THR A 540 -14.03 -18.44 20.37
CA THR A 540 -15.07 -19.48 20.32
C THR A 540 -14.47 -20.72 19.65
N TYR A 541 -14.80 -21.91 20.15
CA TYR A 541 -14.26 -23.18 19.65
C TYR A 541 -15.30 -24.29 19.73
N GLU A 542 -15.15 -25.31 18.88
CA GLU A 542 -15.95 -26.53 18.95
C GLU A 542 -15.67 -27.29 20.25
N ALA A 543 -16.71 -27.82 20.90
CA ALA A 543 -16.55 -28.62 22.12
C ALA A 543 -15.56 -29.79 21.90
N HIS A 544 -14.69 -30.03 22.88
CA HIS A 544 -13.67 -31.10 22.83
C HIS A 544 -12.61 -30.93 21.74
N LYS A 545 -12.38 -29.68 21.31
CA LYS A 545 -11.36 -29.33 20.31
C LYS A 545 -10.50 -28.13 20.70
N LEU A 546 -10.05 -28.04 21.96
CA LEU A 546 -9.11 -27.01 22.42
C LEU A 546 -8.03 -27.57 23.35
N VAL A 547 -6.78 -27.13 23.14
CA VAL A 547 -5.69 -27.36 24.09
C VAL A 547 -4.80 -26.13 24.18
N TYR A 548 -4.39 -25.82 25.41
CA TYR A 548 -3.43 -24.76 25.71
C TYR A 548 -2.37 -25.29 26.67
N PHE A 549 -1.11 -25.18 26.28
CA PHE A 549 0.03 -25.65 27.08
C PHE A 549 1.31 -24.90 26.73
N HIS A 550 2.32 -25.00 27.59
CA HIS A 550 3.66 -24.50 27.31
C HIS A 550 4.70 -25.61 27.21
N ILE A 551 5.72 -25.39 26.39
CA ILE A 551 6.99 -26.13 26.43
C ILE A 551 8.09 -25.10 26.67
N GLY A 552 8.64 -25.09 27.88
CA GLY A 552 9.55 -24.01 28.32
C GLY A 552 8.83 -22.66 28.29
N GLN A 553 9.37 -21.68 27.57
CA GLN A 553 8.75 -20.35 27.44
C GLN A 553 7.79 -20.20 26.24
N ALA A 554 7.57 -21.25 25.45
CA ALA A 554 6.69 -21.19 24.27
C ALA A 554 5.30 -21.73 24.62
N GLY A 555 4.27 -20.89 24.52
CA GLY A 555 2.87 -21.25 24.66
C GLY A 555 2.26 -21.67 23.33
N PHE A 556 1.41 -22.70 23.37
CA PHE A 556 0.73 -23.29 22.23
C PHE A 556 -0.76 -23.35 22.52
N LEU A 557 -1.57 -22.57 21.81
CA LEU A 557 -3.02 -22.67 21.84
C LEU A 557 -3.49 -23.22 20.49
N ILE A 558 -4.11 -24.39 20.51
CA ILE A 558 -4.61 -25.09 19.32
C ILE A 558 -6.10 -25.32 19.54
N TYR A 559 -6.93 -24.89 18.60
CA TYR A 559 -8.37 -25.15 18.67
C TYR A 559 -9.01 -25.32 17.30
N LYS A 560 -10.20 -25.91 17.25
CA LYS A 560 -11.00 -26.04 16.03
C LYS A 560 -12.22 -25.11 16.07
N HIS A 561 -12.49 -24.46 14.96
CA HIS A 561 -13.68 -23.63 14.78
C HIS A 561 -13.97 -23.43 13.29
N GLY A 562 -15.23 -23.63 12.89
CA GLY A 562 -15.69 -23.46 11.51
C GLY A 562 -16.41 -24.69 11.03
#